data_AF-A0A9P8NAZ0-F1
#
_entry.id   AF-A0A9P8NAZ0-F1
#
_cell.length_a   1.000
_cell.length_b   1.000
_cell.length_c   1.000
_cell.angle_alpha   90.00
_cell.angle_beta   90.00
_cell.angle_gamma   90.00
#
_symmetry.space_group_name_H-M   'P 1'
#
loop_
_entity.id
_entity.type
_entity.pdbx_description
1 polymer ?
#
loop_
_entity_poly.entity_id
_entity_poly.type
_entity_poly.pdbx_seq_one_letter_code
_entity_poly.pdbx_strand_id
1 'polypeptide(L)'
;MAGFNCLLQASQSWIAPYVKSISYEAYELVDPLAMDWDSFRSYLYTPAEYVRDRRDLWTSRGRGVTYSKVYSYFCARCREQQEILRTDRDIITLCASLPRFANLRAIHMRFGDGIPPPFRWFSGRVLLDGPLSFGSHLEKMATAMIVAKKTGISISEFRITGFYPRVASEDPCVWDLTAEALSNVEELHVIDSPAMMECLVPIPLPRLRRLELGSCWLSCAHLEAFIYAHASTLRFLHLEDIWLLQVQNDADGVRLSLASAKSVLQSLSRVRRSGILQELTINRRQAGHYEVHEVFDKAERYLS
;
A
#
# COMPACT_ATOMS: atom_id res chain seq x y z
N MET A 1 -4.99 10.82 -16.10
CA MET A 1 -5.79 11.99 -16.55
C MET A 1 -7.28 11.84 -16.25
N ALA A 2 -7.97 10.79 -16.73
CA ALA A 2 -9.43 10.66 -16.51
C ALA A 2 -9.83 10.60 -15.03
N GLY A 3 -9.08 9.88 -14.19
CA GLY A 3 -9.42 9.69 -12.77
C GLY A 3 -9.53 11.00 -11.97
N PHE A 4 -8.55 11.91 -12.09
CA PHE A 4 -8.58 13.20 -11.38
C PHE A 4 -9.70 14.12 -11.87
N ASN A 5 -10.04 14.09 -13.16
CA ASN A 5 -11.20 14.84 -13.66
C ASN A 5 -12.50 14.32 -13.07
N CYS A 6 -12.67 12.99 -13.03
CA CYS A 6 -13.83 12.37 -12.39
C CYS A 6 -13.90 12.71 -10.90
N LEU A 7 -12.77 12.73 -10.18
CA LEU A 7 -12.72 13.11 -8.77
C LEU A 7 -13.20 14.56 -8.56
N LEU A 8 -12.72 15.49 -9.39
CA LEU A 8 -13.11 16.90 -9.32
C LEU A 8 -14.59 17.09 -9.66
N GLN A 9 -15.09 16.39 -10.68
CA GLN A 9 -16.51 16.42 -11.04
C GLN A 9 -17.37 15.85 -9.93
N ALA A 10 -16.97 14.71 -9.34
CA ALA A 10 -17.66 14.10 -8.21
C ALA A 10 -17.73 15.06 -7.02
N SER A 11 -16.62 15.72 -6.67
CA SER A 11 -16.56 16.69 -5.55
C SER A 11 -17.39 17.95 -5.78
N GLN A 12 -17.71 18.28 -7.02
CA GLN A 12 -18.55 19.41 -7.41
C GLN A 12 -20.03 19.05 -7.61
N SER A 13 -20.36 17.76 -7.56
CA SER A 13 -21.68 17.27 -7.89
C SER A 13 -22.51 16.95 -6.65
N TRP A 14 -23.78 16.65 -6.88
CA TRP A 14 -24.73 16.23 -5.85
C TRP A 14 -24.34 14.92 -5.15
N ILE A 15 -23.42 14.11 -5.71
CA ILE A 15 -22.98 12.87 -5.07
C ILE A 15 -21.95 13.10 -3.95
N ALA A 16 -21.33 14.28 -3.87
CA ALA A 16 -20.24 14.54 -2.92
C ALA A 16 -20.58 14.22 -1.45
N PRO A 17 -21.78 14.54 -0.92
CA PRO A 17 -22.15 14.19 0.45
C PRO A 17 -22.28 12.68 0.67
N TYR A 18 -22.43 11.87 -0.37
CA TYR A 18 -22.62 10.42 -0.25
C TYR A 18 -21.32 9.63 -0.40
N VAL A 19 -20.22 10.29 -0.79
CA VAL A 19 -18.89 9.67 -0.91
C VAL A 19 -18.35 9.34 0.48
N LYS A 20 -18.15 8.05 0.75
CA LYS A 20 -17.64 7.53 2.03
C LYS A 20 -16.20 7.03 1.97
N SER A 21 -15.75 6.64 0.78
CA SER A 21 -14.43 6.08 0.56
C SER A 21 -13.84 6.59 -0.75
N ILE A 22 -12.52 6.80 -0.76
CA ILE A 22 -11.74 7.10 -1.96
C ILE A 22 -10.68 6.02 -2.13
N SER A 23 -10.62 5.44 -3.32
CA SER A 23 -9.54 4.54 -3.74
C SER A 23 -8.58 5.29 -4.65
N TYR A 24 -7.31 5.31 -4.26
CA TYR A 24 -6.22 5.95 -4.99
C TYR A 24 -5.24 4.89 -5.50
N GLU A 25 -5.18 4.73 -6.82
CA GLU A 25 -4.26 3.82 -7.47
C GLU A 25 -2.96 4.55 -7.80
N ALA A 26 -1.91 4.24 -7.04
CA ALA A 26 -0.57 4.79 -7.15
C ALA A 26 0.27 3.89 -8.07
N TYR A 27 0.40 4.26 -9.33
CA TYR A 27 1.17 3.46 -10.28
C TYR A 27 2.65 3.84 -10.28
N GLU A 28 3.50 2.83 -10.41
CA GLU A 28 4.94 3.00 -10.60
C GLU A 28 5.23 3.86 -11.84
N LEU A 29 6.23 4.73 -11.72
CA LEU A 29 6.58 5.65 -12.80
C LEU A 29 7.29 4.89 -13.93
N VAL A 30 6.93 5.19 -15.17
CA VAL A 30 7.69 4.74 -16.33
C VAL A 30 8.95 5.61 -16.47
N ASP A 31 10.08 4.97 -16.76
CA ASP A 31 11.35 5.64 -17.04
C ASP A 31 11.18 6.60 -18.23
N PRO A 32 11.47 7.90 -18.05
CA PRO A 32 11.44 8.88 -19.13
C PRO A 32 12.24 8.47 -20.38
N LEU A 33 13.29 7.67 -20.24
CA LEU A 33 14.06 7.13 -21.36
C LEU A 33 13.22 6.24 -22.27
N ALA A 34 12.13 5.63 -21.77
CA ALA A 34 11.20 4.85 -22.58
C ALA A 34 10.42 5.70 -23.61
N MET A 35 10.40 7.03 -23.45
CA MET A 35 9.81 7.94 -24.44
C MET A 35 10.71 8.18 -25.65
N ASP A 36 12.03 8.11 -25.49
CA ASP A 36 12.95 8.33 -26.59
C ASP A 36 13.04 7.10 -27.49
N TRP A 37 12.75 7.26 -28.78
CA TRP A 37 12.68 6.13 -29.71
C TRP A 37 14.04 5.45 -29.90
N ASP A 38 15.11 6.22 -29.98
CA ASP A 38 16.45 5.68 -30.16
C ASP A 38 16.94 4.96 -28.91
N SER A 39 16.68 5.51 -27.73
CA SER A 39 16.96 4.85 -26.46
C SER A 39 16.15 3.57 -26.28
N PHE A 40 14.86 3.62 -26.61
CA PHE A 40 13.97 2.47 -26.54
C PHE A 40 14.47 1.32 -27.42
N ARG A 41 14.80 1.60 -28.68
CA ARG A 41 15.20 0.56 -29.64
C ARG A 41 16.63 0.06 -29.49
N SER A 42 17.49 0.83 -28.84
CA SER A 42 18.91 0.51 -28.71
C SER A 42 19.26 -0.11 -27.36
N TYR A 43 18.54 0.25 -26.28
CA TYR A 43 18.90 -0.12 -24.91
C TYR A 43 17.78 -0.78 -24.10
N LEU A 44 16.54 -0.28 -24.19
CA LEU A 44 15.44 -0.78 -23.35
C LEU A 44 14.79 -2.04 -23.91
N TYR A 45 14.55 -2.06 -25.23
CA TYR A 45 13.96 -3.19 -25.91
C TYR A 45 14.36 -3.26 -27.36
N THR A 46 15.37 -4.05 -27.67
CA THR A 46 15.85 -4.14 -29.04
C THR A 46 14.90 -4.96 -29.92
N PRO A 47 14.88 -4.74 -31.24
CA PRO A 47 14.11 -5.57 -32.17
C PRO A 47 14.46 -7.06 -32.08
N ALA A 48 15.72 -7.40 -31.76
CA ALA A 48 16.17 -8.77 -31.57
C ALA A 48 15.53 -9.43 -30.34
N GLU A 49 15.49 -8.71 -29.22
CA GLU A 49 14.80 -9.16 -28.01
C GLU A 49 13.31 -9.31 -28.25
N TYR A 50 12.70 -8.41 -29.02
CA TYR A 50 11.31 -8.57 -29.43
C TYR A 50 11.05 -9.85 -30.20
N VAL A 51 11.92 -10.20 -31.15
CA VAL A 51 11.79 -11.46 -31.89
C VAL A 51 11.96 -12.69 -30.98
N ARG A 52 12.86 -12.62 -29.99
CA ARG A 52 13.07 -13.68 -28.98
C ARG A 52 11.84 -13.83 -28.08
N ASP A 53 11.44 -12.75 -27.40
CA ASP A 53 10.33 -12.75 -26.46
C ASP A 53 9.02 -13.14 -27.15
N ARG A 54 8.85 -12.76 -28.43
CA ARG A 54 7.76 -13.21 -29.30
C ARG A 54 7.72 -14.73 -29.50
N ARG A 55 8.88 -15.39 -29.56
CA ARG A 55 8.98 -16.85 -29.71
C ARG A 55 8.59 -17.57 -28.42
N ASP A 56 8.99 -17.01 -27.28
CA ASP A 56 8.88 -17.68 -25.97
C ASP A 56 7.53 -17.40 -25.27
N LEU A 57 6.96 -16.20 -25.43
CA LEU A 57 5.77 -15.77 -24.68
C LEU A 57 4.42 -16.05 -25.38
N TRP A 58 4.39 -16.37 -26.67
CA TRP A 58 3.17 -16.29 -27.48
C TRP A 58 2.48 -17.61 -27.82
N THR A 59 2.60 -18.64 -26.98
CA THR A 59 1.81 -19.87 -27.14
C THR A 59 0.30 -19.69 -26.88
N SER A 60 -0.16 -18.60 -26.24
CA SER A 60 -1.62 -18.36 -26.10
C SER A 60 -2.14 -16.93 -25.81
N ARG A 61 -1.32 -15.92 -25.44
CA ARG A 61 -1.85 -14.64 -24.91
C ARG A 61 -1.46 -13.33 -25.63
N GLY A 62 -0.66 -13.38 -26.70
CA GLY A 62 -0.04 -12.18 -27.31
C GLY A 62 -0.24 -11.95 -28.81
N ARG A 63 -1.17 -12.66 -29.48
CA ARG A 63 -1.38 -12.47 -30.93
C ARG A 63 -1.81 -11.03 -31.22
N GLY A 64 -0.94 -10.24 -31.87
CA GLY A 64 -1.29 -8.92 -32.43
C GLY A 64 -0.67 -7.68 -31.75
N VAL A 65 0.24 -7.85 -30.79
CA VAL A 65 1.04 -6.75 -30.23
C VAL A 65 2.28 -6.55 -31.09
N THR A 66 2.33 -5.48 -31.88
CA THR A 66 3.52 -5.12 -32.66
C THR A 66 4.55 -4.42 -31.78
N TYR A 67 5.82 -4.46 -32.19
CA TYR A 67 6.89 -3.70 -31.54
C TYR A 67 6.53 -2.20 -31.38
N SER A 68 5.96 -1.59 -32.42
CA SER A 68 5.48 -0.21 -32.39
C SER A 68 4.33 0.02 -31.40
N LYS A 69 3.45 -0.96 -31.17
CA LYS A 69 2.38 -0.87 -30.16
C LYS A 69 2.96 -0.89 -28.75
N VAL A 70 4.01 -1.68 -28.49
CA VAL A 70 4.69 -1.68 -27.19
C VAL A 70 5.26 -0.29 -26.92
N TYR A 71 6.07 0.26 -27.83
CA TYR A 71 6.63 1.60 -27.68
C TYR A 71 5.55 2.67 -27.51
N SER A 72 4.53 2.68 -28.39
CA SER A 72 3.48 3.70 -28.35
C SER A 72 2.70 3.67 -27.03
N TYR A 73 2.47 2.48 -26.45
CA TYR A 73 1.81 2.33 -25.16
C TYR A 73 2.62 2.96 -24.03
N PHE A 74 3.89 2.58 -23.87
CA PHE A 74 4.74 3.09 -22.79
C PHE A 74 5.09 4.57 -22.96
N CYS A 75 5.29 5.03 -24.21
CA CYS A 75 5.49 6.45 -24.52
C CYS A 75 4.26 7.28 -24.09
N ALA A 76 3.04 6.82 -24.40
CA ALA A 76 1.81 7.51 -24.00
C ALA A 76 1.64 7.54 -22.47
N ARG A 77 1.92 6.42 -21.79
CA ARG A 77 1.85 6.33 -20.32
C ARG A 77 2.87 7.23 -19.62
N CYS A 78 4.12 7.20 -20.07
CA CYS A 78 5.16 8.05 -19.53
C CYS A 78 4.81 9.53 -19.74
N ARG A 79 4.31 9.91 -20.92
CA ARG A 79 3.86 11.28 -21.18
C ARG A 79 2.75 11.73 -20.22
N GLU A 80 1.76 10.87 -19.98
CA GLU A 80 0.67 11.13 -19.04
C GLU A 80 1.19 11.32 -17.61
N GLN A 81 2.09 10.46 -17.15
CA GLN A 81 2.70 10.56 -15.82
C GLN A 81 3.55 11.82 -15.68
N GLN A 82 4.40 12.14 -16.65
CA GLN A 82 5.24 13.34 -16.66
C GLN A 82 4.40 14.63 -16.68
N GLU A 83 3.27 14.64 -17.39
CA GLU A 83 2.35 15.77 -17.36
C GLU A 83 1.75 15.98 -15.96
N ILE A 84 1.30 14.90 -15.30
CA ILE A 84 0.78 14.97 -13.94
C ILE A 84 1.83 15.48 -12.97
N LEU A 85 3.06 14.95 -13.03
CA LEU A 85 4.17 15.36 -12.18
C LEU A 85 4.55 16.84 -12.40
N ARG A 86 4.67 17.28 -13.66
CA ARG A 86 5.05 18.66 -13.99
C ARG A 86 3.99 19.69 -13.57
N THR A 87 2.73 19.28 -13.53
CA THR A 87 1.60 20.18 -13.24
C THR A 87 1.10 20.10 -11.80
N ASP A 88 1.69 19.23 -10.98
CA ASP A 88 1.21 18.92 -9.62
C ASP A 88 -0.30 18.67 -9.57
N ARG A 89 -0.85 18.15 -10.67
CA ARG A 89 -2.30 18.08 -10.85
C ARG A 89 -2.93 17.11 -9.87
N ASP A 90 -2.21 16.06 -9.52
CA ASP A 90 -2.64 15.07 -8.54
C ASP A 90 -2.89 15.72 -7.18
N ILE A 91 -1.88 16.38 -6.60
CA ILE A 91 -2.00 17.04 -5.30
C ILE A 91 -3.00 18.19 -5.31
N ILE A 92 -3.00 19.04 -6.35
CA ILE A 92 -3.96 20.14 -6.49
C ILE A 92 -5.40 19.58 -6.49
N THR A 93 -5.65 18.52 -7.26
CA THR A 93 -7.00 17.94 -7.36
C THR A 93 -7.42 17.25 -6.08
N LEU A 94 -6.53 16.50 -5.42
CA LEU A 94 -6.79 15.84 -4.16
C LEU A 94 -7.12 16.86 -3.06
N CYS A 95 -6.29 17.89 -2.89
CA CYS A 95 -6.50 18.95 -1.91
C CYS A 95 -7.78 19.76 -2.16
N ALA A 96 -8.18 19.95 -3.42
CA ALA A 96 -9.44 20.62 -3.75
C ALA A 96 -10.68 19.75 -3.53
N SER A 97 -10.54 18.42 -3.68
CA SER A 97 -11.68 17.50 -3.72
C SER A 97 -12.00 16.86 -2.37
N LEU A 98 -11.00 16.37 -1.63
CA LEU A 98 -11.25 15.65 -0.37
C LEU A 98 -12.06 16.46 0.66
N PRO A 99 -11.79 17.77 0.87
CA PRO A 99 -12.59 18.62 1.77
C PRO A 99 -14.09 18.66 1.46
N ARG A 100 -14.50 18.37 0.23
CA ARG A 100 -15.90 18.48 -0.22
C ARG A 100 -16.71 17.22 0.04
N PHE A 101 -16.06 16.12 0.39
CA PHE A 101 -16.72 14.86 0.71
C PHE A 101 -17.05 14.80 2.20
N ALA A 102 -18.16 15.42 2.61
CA ALA A 102 -18.54 15.59 4.02
C ALA A 102 -18.58 14.30 4.85
N ASN A 103 -18.88 13.16 4.21
CA ASN A 103 -18.98 11.84 4.84
C ASN A 103 -17.80 10.91 4.51
N LEU A 104 -16.71 11.45 3.98
CA LEU A 104 -15.50 10.68 3.71
C LEU A 104 -14.90 10.18 5.02
N ARG A 105 -14.79 8.86 5.13
CA ARG A 105 -14.26 8.18 6.33
C ARG A 105 -13.11 7.22 6.02
N ALA A 106 -12.98 6.78 4.77
CA ALA A 106 -12.00 5.78 4.37
C ALA A 106 -11.15 6.24 3.19
N ILE A 107 -9.84 5.99 3.25
CA ILE A 107 -8.92 6.16 2.13
C ILE A 107 -8.17 4.87 1.90
N HIS A 108 -8.21 4.38 0.66
CA HIS A 108 -7.55 3.16 0.24
C HIS A 108 -6.49 3.48 -0.81
N MET A 109 -5.22 3.35 -0.46
CA MET A 109 -4.11 3.48 -1.38
C MET A 109 -3.67 2.12 -1.89
N ARG A 110 -3.60 1.96 -3.22
CA ARG A 110 -3.13 0.73 -3.86
C ARG A 110 -1.96 1.06 -4.77
N PHE A 111 -0.80 0.50 -4.45
CA PHE A 111 0.43 0.62 -5.19
C PHE A 111 0.60 -0.56 -6.14
N GLY A 112 1.18 -0.33 -7.33
CA GLY A 112 1.44 -1.38 -8.30
C GLY A 112 1.92 -0.84 -9.65
N ASP A 113 2.07 -1.73 -10.64
CA ASP A 113 2.61 -1.37 -11.95
C ASP A 113 1.64 -0.54 -12.82
N GLY A 114 0.33 -0.66 -12.60
CA GLY A 114 -0.70 -0.03 -13.45
C GLY A 114 -0.66 -0.50 -14.92
N ILE A 115 0.07 -1.58 -15.22
CA ILE A 115 0.25 -2.08 -16.58
C ILE A 115 -0.70 -3.27 -16.82
N PRO A 116 -1.72 -3.10 -17.68
CA PRO A 116 -2.64 -4.18 -18.00
C PRO A 116 -2.01 -5.16 -19.01
N PRO A 117 -2.52 -6.41 -19.08
CA PRO A 117 -2.31 -7.26 -20.25
C PRO A 117 -2.74 -6.52 -21.54
N PRO A 118 -2.05 -6.70 -22.67
CA PRO A 118 -0.94 -7.62 -22.91
C PRO A 118 0.46 -7.01 -22.66
N PHE A 119 0.58 -5.83 -22.04
CA PHE A 119 1.87 -5.14 -21.91
C PHE A 119 2.64 -5.50 -20.63
N ARG A 120 1.99 -6.17 -19.67
CA ARG A 120 2.57 -6.49 -18.35
C ARG A 120 3.87 -7.30 -18.40
N TRP A 121 4.07 -8.18 -19.38
CA TRP A 121 5.31 -8.97 -19.47
C TRP A 121 6.57 -8.10 -19.64
N PHE A 122 6.41 -6.87 -20.12
CA PHE A 122 7.50 -5.95 -20.39
C PHE A 122 7.70 -4.89 -19.30
N SER A 123 6.77 -4.78 -18.33
CA SER A 123 6.74 -3.67 -17.36
C SER A 123 8.03 -3.56 -16.55
N GLY A 124 8.61 -4.68 -16.11
CA GLY A 124 9.85 -4.71 -15.31
C GLY A 124 11.11 -4.16 -16.01
N ARG A 125 11.04 -3.82 -17.31
CA ARG A 125 12.16 -3.22 -18.06
C ARG A 125 12.06 -1.70 -18.21
N VAL A 126 10.88 -1.14 -17.92
CA VAL A 126 10.57 0.27 -18.19
C VAL A 126 10.05 1.02 -16.98
N LEU A 127 9.77 0.35 -15.88
CA LEU A 127 9.37 0.99 -14.65
C LEU A 127 10.60 1.42 -13.84
N LEU A 128 10.53 2.64 -13.31
CA LEU A 128 11.49 3.16 -12.34
C LEU A 128 11.16 2.53 -11.00
N ASP A 129 12.03 1.59 -10.59
CA ASP A 129 12.02 0.90 -9.30
C ASP A 129 11.07 1.52 -8.26
N GLY A 130 9.93 0.87 -8.06
CA GLY A 130 8.78 1.29 -7.24
C GLY A 130 9.10 2.11 -5.98
N PRO A 131 10.06 1.69 -5.14
CA PRO A 131 10.45 2.45 -3.95
C PRO A 131 10.88 3.91 -4.20
N LEU A 132 11.41 4.25 -5.37
CA LEU A 132 11.79 5.63 -5.72
C LEU A 132 10.59 6.50 -6.11
N SER A 133 9.47 5.88 -6.52
CA SER A 133 8.29 6.59 -7.00
C SER A 133 7.14 6.65 -5.99
N PHE A 134 7.04 5.66 -5.11
CA PHE A 134 5.89 5.49 -4.22
C PHE A 134 5.82 6.48 -3.05
N GLY A 135 6.96 6.90 -2.48
CA GLY A 135 6.98 7.87 -1.38
C GLY A 135 6.27 9.18 -1.73
N SER A 136 6.43 9.66 -2.98
CA SER A 136 5.76 10.87 -3.47
C SER A 136 4.23 10.77 -3.47
N HIS A 137 3.68 9.58 -3.72
CA HIS A 137 2.24 9.36 -3.68
C HIS A 137 1.69 9.37 -2.27
N LEU A 138 2.44 8.80 -1.31
CA LEU A 138 2.08 8.83 0.10
C LEU A 138 2.07 10.26 0.63
N GLU A 139 3.11 11.05 0.33
CA GLU A 139 3.21 12.47 0.71
C GLU A 139 2.03 13.30 0.19
N LYS A 140 1.67 13.13 -1.10
CA LYS A 140 0.54 13.85 -1.71
C LYS A 140 -0.79 13.49 -1.05
N MET A 141 -1.01 12.22 -0.76
CA MET A 141 -2.22 11.78 -0.07
C MET A 141 -2.24 12.29 1.37
N ALA A 142 -1.14 12.18 2.11
CA ALA A 142 -1.01 12.71 3.47
C ALA A 142 -1.33 14.20 3.51
N THR A 143 -0.77 14.98 2.57
CA THR A 143 -1.05 16.42 2.44
C THR A 143 -2.55 16.67 2.22
N ALA A 144 -3.18 15.95 1.29
CA ALA A 144 -4.61 16.11 1.02
C ALA A 144 -5.49 15.71 2.22
N MET A 145 -5.11 14.68 2.98
CA MET A 145 -5.77 14.28 4.22
C MET A 145 -5.68 15.36 5.29
N ILE A 146 -4.50 15.99 5.45
CA ILE A 146 -4.31 17.12 6.38
C ILE A 146 -5.20 18.30 5.99
N VAL A 147 -5.30 18.62 4.70
CA VAL A 147 -6.20 19.67 4.21
C VAL A 147 -7.66 19.34 4.50
N ALA A 148 -8.10 18.10 4.22
CA ALA A 148 -9.45 17.66 4.53
C ALA A 148 -9.75 17.72 6.04
N LYS A 149 -8.78 17.33 6.87
CA LYS A 149 -8.85 17.42 8.33
C LYS A 149 -9.05 18.86 8.81
N LYS A 150 -8.31 19.82 8.24
CA LYS A 150 -8.47 21.26 8.55
C LYS A 150 -9.87 21.79 8.22
N THR A 151 -10.58 21.14 7.29
CA THR A 151 -11.98 21.47 6.94
C THR A 151 -13.02 20.68 7.72
N GLY A 152 -12.62 19.88 8.72
CA GLY A 152 -13.52 19.12 9.59
C GLY A 152 -13.82 17.70 9.12
N ILE A 153 -13.18 17.22 8.04
CA ILE A 153 -13.33 15.83 7.58
C ILE A 153 -12.44 14.92 8.42
N SER A 154 -13.01 13.87 9.01
CA SER A 154 -12.26 12.90 9.83
C SER A 154 -12.20 11.55 9.14
N ILE A 155 -11.01 11.18 8.67
CA ILE A 155 -10.75 9.87 8.06
C ILE A 155 -10.40 8.89 9.19
N SER A 156 -11.25 7.88 9.38
CA SER A 156 -11.12 6.88 10.44
C SER A 156 -10.49 5.58 9.94
N GLU A 157 -10.56 5.29 8.64
CA GLU A 157 -10.01 4.08 8.03
C GLU A 157 -8.95 4.44 7.00
N PHE A 158 -7.74 3.88 7.15
CA PHE A 158 -6.69 3.97 6.16
C PHE A 158 -6.24 2.58 5.75
N ARG A 159 -6.26 2.32 4.45
CA ARG A 159 -5.77 1.08 3.86
C ARG A 159 -4.67 1.37 2.88
N ILE A 160 -3.61 0.59 2.96
CA ILE A 160 -2.50 0.63 2.03
C ILE A 160 -2.17 -0.79 1.54
N THR A 161 -1.95 -0.91 0.24
CA THR A 161 -1.73 -2.19 -0.43
C THR A 161 -0.58 -2.09 -1.42
N GLY A 162 0.36 -3.04 -1.41
CA GLY A 162 1.44 -3.10 -2.40
C GLY A 162 2.56 -2.07 -2.20
N PHE A 163 2.70 -1.48 -1.00
CA PHE A 163 3.68 -0.44 -0.72
C PHE A 163 4.99 -1.05 -0.20
N TYR A 164 6.06 -0.87 -0.96
CA TYR A 164 7.40 -1.41 -0.68
C TYR A 164 8.40 -0.26 -0.50
N PRO A 165 8.43 0.42 0.65
CA PRO A 165 9.35 1.52 0.89
C PRO A 165 10.79 0.99 0.93
N ARG A 166 11.75 1.76 0.40
CA ARG A 166 13.17 1.57 0.68
C ARG A 166 13.45 2.24 2.02
N VAL A 167 13.53 1.43 3.09
CA VAL A 167 13.73 1.85 4.50
C VAL A 167 14.88 2.85 4.69
N ALA A 168 15.87 2.88 3.79
CA ALA A 168 17.02 3.78 3.86
C ALA A 168 16.90 5.10 3.07
N SER A 169 15.83 5.34 2.29
CA SER A 169 15.75 6.48 1.35
C SER A 169 14.55 7.41 1.52
N GLU A 170 13.65 7.17 2.47
CA GLU A 170 12.49 8.04 2.64
C GLU A 170 12.80 9.18 3.62
N ASP A 171 12.55 10.41 3.16
CA ASP A 171 12.78 11.64 3.90
C ASP A 171 11.99 11.62 5.22
N PRO A 172 12.62 11.88 6.39
CA PRO A 172 11.93 12.00 7.68
C PRO A 172 10.69 12.90 7.62
N CYS A 173 10.69 13.94 6.78
CA CYS A 173 9.57 14.85 6.61
C CYS A 173 8.30 14.16 6.08
N VAL A 174 8.42 13.11 5.27
CA VAL A 174 7.28 12.35 4.73
C VAL A 174 6.58 11.58 5.86
N TRP A 175 7.33 11.06 6.81
CA TRP A 175 6.78 10.31 7.93
C TRP A 175 6.13 11.22 8.98
N ASP A 176 6.67 12.41 9.22
CA ASP A 176 6.02 13.43 10.05
C ASP A 176 4.67 13.86 9.44
N LEU A 177 4.63 14.09 8.13
CA LEU A 177 3.39 14.37 7.39
C LEU A 177 2.39 13.21 7.51
N THR A 178 2.88 11.98 7.35
CA THR A 178 2.05 10.78 7.45
C THR A 178 1.49 10.63 8.86
N ALA A 179 2.27 10.92 9.90
CA ALA A 179 1.81 10.94 11.29
C ALA A 179 0.67 11.94 11.50
N GLU A 180 0.81 13.16 10.99
CA GLU A 180 -0.24 14.18 11.09
C GLU A 180 -1.52 13.74 10.36
N ALA A 181 -1.37 13.20 9.14
CA ALA A 181 -2.48 12.71 8.34
C ALA A 181 -3.24 11.55 9.00
N LEU A 182 -2.52 10.58 9.57
CA LEU A 182 -3.09 9.38 10.17
C LEU A 182 -3.54 9.57 11.62
N SER A 183 -3.32 10.74 12.23
CA SER A 183 -3.66 10.99 13.65
C SER A 183 -5.13 10.75 14.05
N ASN A 184 -6.07 10.81 13.09
CA ASN A 184 -7.49 10.51 13.33
C ASN A 184 -7.90 9.07 12.99
N VAL A 185 -6.99 8.28 12.43
CA VAL A 185 -7.26 6.91 11.96
C VAL A 185 -7.44 5.97 13.14
N GLU A 186 -8.55 5.24 13.12
CA GLU A 186 -8.92 4.22 14.09
C GLU A 186 -8.64 2.81 13.56
N GLU A 187 -8.71 2.63 12.23
CA GLU A 187 -8.51 1.34 11.56
C GLU A 187 -7.41 1.47 10.49
N LEU A 188 -6.32 0.73 10.67
CA LEU A 188 -5.18 0.68 9.77
C LEU A 188 -5.06 -0.70 9.14
N HIS A 189 -5.10 -0.74 7.81
CA HIS A 189 -4.96 -1.97 7.03
C HIS A 189 -3.67 -1.91 6.21
N VAL A 190 -2.73 -2.79 6.48
CA VAL A 190 -1.45 -2.91 5.78
C VAL A 190 -1.43 -4.27 5.08
N ILE A 191 -1.69 -4.26 3.77
CA ILE A 191 -1.85 -5.48 2.97
C ILE A 191 -0.71 -5.53 1.97
N ASP A 192 -0.03 -6.67 1.79
CA ASP A 192 1.00 -6.81 0.75
C ASP A 192 2.04 -5.67 0.78
N SER A 193 2.35 -5.17 1.98
CA SER A 193 3.18 -3.96 2.20
C SER A 193 4.15 -4.23 3.35
N PRO A 194 5.13 -5.12 3.15
CA PRO A 194 5.70 -5.82 4.28
C PRO A 194 6.82 -5.04 5.00
N ALA A 195 7.47 -4.09 4.34
CA ALA A 195 8.43 -3.17 4.97
C ALA A 195 7.76 -2.03 5.76
N MET A 196 6.44 -1.86 5.61
CA MET A 196 5.73 -0.73 6.21
C MET A 196 5.64 -0.81 7.73
N MET A 197 5.66 -2.01 8.31
CA MET A 197 5.64 -2.17 9.77
C MET A 197 6.86 -1.53 10.43
N GLU A 198 8.02 -1.59 9.79
CA GLU A 198 9.25 -0.97 10.30
C GLU A 198 9.11 0.56 10.35
N CYS A 199 8.54 1.14 9.30
CA CYS A 199 8.31 2.57 9.19
C CYS A 199 7.22 3.09 10.13
N LEU A 200 6.21 2.27 10.44
CA LEU A 200 5.07 2.66 11.27
C LEU A 200 5.37 2.63 12.77
N VAL A 201 6.34 1.84 13.23
CA VAL A 201 6.70 1.73 14.66
C VAL A 201 6.94 3.09 15.33
N PRO A 202 7.74 4.02 14.76
CA PRO A 202 7.97 5.32 15.37
C PRO A 202 6.82 6.33 15.21
N ILE A 203 5.80 6.02 14.41
CA ILE A 203 4.76 6.98 14.04
C ILE A 203 3.67 7.01 15.11
N PRO A 204 3.34 8.17 15.71
CA PRO A 204 2.29 8.26 16.70
C PRO A 204 0.89 8.14 16.06
N LEU A 205 0.18 7.07 16.37
CA LEU A 205 -1.22 6.85 15.94
C LEU A 205 -2.18 6.89 17.14
N PRO A 206 -2.54 8.09 17.65
CA PRO A 206 -3.20 8.28 18.94
C PRO A 206 -4.66 7.79 18.99
N ARG A 207 -5.27 7.48 17.85
CA ARG A 207 -6.64 6.94 17.78
C ARG A 207 -6.71 5.50 17.29
N LEU A 208 -5.58 4.90 16.94
CA LEU A 208 -5.56 3.57 16.35
C LEU A 208 -6.11 2.53 17.32
N ARG A 209 -7.17 1.83 16.91
CA ARG A 209 -7.82 0.76 17.67
C ARG A 209 -7.66 -0.59 16.99
N ARG A 210 -7.67 -0.64 15.66
CA ARG A 210 -7.60 -1.86 14.88
C ARG A 210 -6.42 -1.82 13.90
N LEU A 211 -5.57 -2.83 13.99
CA LEU A 211 -4.54 -3.12 13.00
C LEU A 211 -4.93 -4.39 12.24
N GLU A 212 -4.91 -4.33 10.92
CA GLU A 212 -5.08 -5.47 10.03
C GLU A 212 -3.85 -5.62 9.14
N LEU A 213 -3.22 -6.80 9.21
CA LEU A 213 -2.10 -7.18 8.35
C LEU A 213 -2.56 -8.30 7.42
N GLY A 214 -2.31 -8.16 6.13
CA GLY A 214 -2.73 -9.14 5.12
C GLY A 214 -1.66 -9.43 4.10
N SER A 215 -1.51 -10.70 3.71
CA SER A 215 -0.66 -11.13 2.59
C SER A 215 0.76 -10.54 2.62
N CYS A 216 1.36 -10.44 3.81
CA CYS A 216 2.67 -9.81 4.01
C CYS A 216 3.63 -10.76 4.74
N TRP A 217 4.93 -10.59 4.52
CA TRP A 217 5.91 -11.16 5.46
C TRP A 217 5.90 -10.36 6.75
N LEU A 218 6.09 -11.06 7.87
CA LEU A 218 5.97 -10.50 9.20
C LEU A 218 7.26 -10.71 9.98
N SER A 219 7.89 -9.62 10.37
CA SER A 219 8.83 -9.60 11.48
C SER A 219 8.05 -9.53 12.78
N CYS A 220 8.09 -10.59 13.58
CA CYS A 220 7.43 -10.60 14.89
C CYS A 220 8.00 -9.52 15.80
N ALA A 221 9.31 -9.25 15.74
CA ALA A 221 9.93 -8.19 16.52
C ALA A 221 9.35 -6.81 16.19
N HIS A 222 9.14 -6.49 14.90
CA HIS A 222 8.56 -5.20 14.49
C HIS A 222 7.08 -5.11 14.86
N LEU A 223 6.32 -6.19 14.75
CA LEU A 223 4.93 -6.21 15.20
C LEU A 223 4.81 -6.05 16.72
N GLU A 224 5.64 -6.76 17.50
CA GLU A 224 5.67 -6.59 18.96
C GLU A 224 5.99 -5.13 19.31
N ALA A 225 7.05 -4.55 18.72
CA ALA A 225 7.43 -3.16 18.94
C ALA A 225 6.29 -2.19 18.62
N PHE A 226 5.61 -2.39 17.47
CA PHE A 226 4.47 -1.57 17.08
C PHE A 226 3.31 -1.66 18.09
N ILE A 227 2.97 -2.86 18.56
CA ILE A 227 1.90 -3.07 19.53
C ILE A 227 2.22 -2.41 20.87
N TYR A 228 3.47 -2.52 21.33
CA TYR A 228 3.90 -1.87 22.57
C TYR A 228 3.91 -0.34 22.44
N ALA A 229 4.34 0.21 21.29
CA ALA A 229 4.29 1.64 21.02
C ALA A 229 2.86 2.20 21.08
N HIS A 230 1.87 1.38 20.72
CA HIS A 230 0.45 1.75 20.66
C HIS A 230 -0.40 1.09 21.76
N ALA A 231 0.22 0.69 22.87
CA ALA A 231 -0.42 -0.08 23.93
C ALA A 231 -1.66 0.62 24.54
N SER A 232 -1.65 1.95 24.57
CA SER A 232 -2.72 2.76 25.15
C SER A 232 -4.01 2.76 24.32
N THR A 233 -3.93 2.52 23.00
CA THR A 233 -5.03 2.72 22.06
C THR A 233 -5.41 1.45 21.30
N LEU A 234 -4.43 0.64 20.89
CA LEU A 234 -4.65 -0.55 20.07
C LEU A 234 -5.38 -1.65 20.86
N ARG A 235 -6.42 -2.23 20.27
CA ARG A 235 -7.26 -3.27 20.90
C ARG A 235 -7.48 -4.50 20.01
N PHE A 236 -7.53 -4.31 18.70
CA PHE A 236 -7.86 -5.35 17.75
C PHE A 236 -6.68 -5.60 16.82
N LEU A 237 -6.26 -6.85 16.71
CA LEU A 237 -5.27 -7.30 15.74
C LEU A 237 -5.88 -8.37 14.84
N HIS A 238 -5.84 -8.15 13.53
CA HIS A 238 -6.21 -9.14 12.53
C HIS A 238 -5.01 -9.49 11.64
N LEU A 239 -4.82 -10.78 11.39
CA LEU A 239 -3.75 -11.34 10.58
C LEU A 239 -4.32 -12.25 9.49
N GLU A 240 -4.04 -11.96 8.23
CA GLU A 240 -4.52 -12.72 7.07
C GLU A 240 -3.33 -13.16 6.21
N ASP A 241 -3.23 -14.45 5.88
CA ASP A 241 -2.22 -14.99 4.95
C ASP A 241 -0.77 -14.52 5.24
N ILE A 242 -0.37 -14.61 6.50
CA ILE A 242 0.92 -14.11 6.97
C ILE A 242 2.07 -15.08 6.67
N TRP A 243 3.17 -14.55 6.15
CA TRP A 243 4.43 -15.27 5.98
C TRP A 243 5.37 -14.94 7.14
N LEU A 244 5.92 -15.95 7.83
CA LEU A 244 6.91 -15.70 8.89
C LEU A 244 8.32 -15.81 8.31
N LEU A 245 9.14 -14.81 8.63
CA LEU A 245 10.58 -14.84 8.40
C LEU A 245 11.23 -15.83 9.37
N GLN A 246 11.66 -16.99 8.86
CA GLN A 246 12.44 -17.94 9.63
C GLN A 246 13.91 -17.76 9.28
N VAL A 247 14.65 -17.11 10.17
CA VAL A 247 16.11 -17.10 10.10
C VAL A 247 16.59 -18.46 10.62
N GLN A 248 16.80 -19.42 9.72
CA GLN A 248 17.60 -20.60 10.06
C GLN A 248 19.07 -20.17 10.03
N ASN A 249 19.80 -20.41 11.11
CA ASN A 249 21.23 -20.09 11.22
C ASN A 249 22.13 -21.05 10.41
N ASP A 250 21.63 -21.57 9.28
CA ASP A 250 22.41 -22.36 8.35
C ASP A 250 22.97 -21.44 7.26
N ALA A 251 24.05 -21.87 6.60
CA ALA A 251 24.78 -21.10 5.58
C ALA A 251 23.96 -20.67 4.34
N ASP A 252 22.68 -21.07 4.25
CA ASP A 252 21.79 -20.92 3.09
C ASP A 252 20.86 -19.69 3.14
N GLY A 253 20.97 -18.83 4.16
CA GLY A 253 20.26 -17.54 4.20
C GLY A 253 18.83 -17.58 4.76
N VAL A 254 18.02 -16.57 4.43
CA VAL A 254 16.67 -16.37 5.02
C VAL A 254 15.62 -17.20 4.27
N ARG A 255 14.86 -18.03 5.01
CA ARG A 255 13.74 -18.80 4.45
C ARG A 255 12.40 -18.17 4.82
N LEU A 256 11.56 -17.99 3.81
CA LEU A 256 10.17 -17.53 3.94
C LEU A 256 9.23 -18.71 3.76
N SER A 257 8.29 -18.87 4.68
CA SER A 257 7.22 -19.85 4.56
C SER A 257 5.91 -19.26 5.04
N LEU A 258 4.81 -19.69 4.41
CA LEU A 258 3.48 -19.33 4.88
C LEU A 258 3.30 -19.89 6.28
N ALA A 259 2.98 -19.03 7.22
CA ALA A 259 2.91 -19.42 8.61
C ALA A 259 1.59 -20.10 8.91
N SER A 260 1.65 -21.25 9.57
CA SER A 260 0.45 -21.80 10.21
C SER A 260 -0.05 -20.85 11.32
N ALA A 261 -1.34 -20.82 11.59
CA ALA A 261 -1.87 -20.01 12.68
C ALA A 261 -1.22 -20.39 14.03
N LYS A 262 -0.89 -21.68 14.23
CA LYS A 262 -0.16 -22.15 15.41
C LYS A 262 1.23 -21.50 15.55
N SER A 263 2.00 -21.42 14.46
CA SER A 263 3.32 -20.76 14.48
C SER A 263 3.20 -19.27 14.77
N VAL A 264 2.20 -18.58 14.18
CA VAL A 264 1.94 -17.16 14.46
C VAL A 264 1.61 -16.95 15.94
N LEU A 265 0.73 -17.78 16.52
CA LEU A 265 0.37 -17.70 17.94
C LEU A 265 1.53 -17.95 18.89
N GLN A 266 2.46 -18.84 18.53
CA GLN A 266 3.68 -19.10 19.30
C GLN A 266 4.62 -17.89 19.26
N SER A 267 4.83 -17.33 18.07
CA SER A 267 5.67 -16.15 17.90
C SER A 267 5.12 -14.90 18.58
N LEU A 268 3.80 -14.76 18.68
CA LEU A 268 3.14 -13.64 19.37
C LEU A 268 2.83 -13.91 20.86
N SER A 269 3.46 -14.91 21.47
CA SER A 269 3.18 -15.29 22.86
C SER A 269 3.36 -14.16 23.88
N ARG A 270 4.30 -13.23 23.66
CA ARG A 270 4.52 -12.05 24.53
C ARG A 270 3.39 -11.04 24.43
N VAL A 271 3.02 -10.67 23.21
CA VAL A 271 1.88 -9.79 22.92
C VAL A 271 0.59 -10.35 23.50
N ARG A 272 0.34 -11.65 23.32
CA ARG A 272 -0.85 -12.32 23.88
C ARG A 272 -0.94 -12.24 25.41
N ARG A 273 0.21 -12.23 26.11
CA ARG A 273 0.28 -12.11 27.58
C ARG A 273 0.36 -10.68 28.11
N SER A 274 0.50 -9.69 27.21
CA SER A 274 0.73 -8.29 27.59
C SER A 274 -0.50 -7.56 28.13
N GLY A 275 -1.71 -8.10 27.87
CA GLY A 275 -2.97 -7.43 28.23
C GLY A 275 -3.30 -6.18 27.40
N ILE A 276 -2.56 -5.92 26.31
CA ILE A 276 -2.79 -4.78 25.41
C ILE A 276 -4.01 -5.01 24.52
N LEU A 277 -4.07 -6.18 23.87
CA LEU A 277 -5.12 -6.54 22.91
C LEU A 277 -6.36 -7.05 23.65
N GLN A 278 -7.53 -6.73 23.10
CA GLN A 278 -8.82 -7.32 23.47
C GLN A 278 -9.20 -8.47 22.54
N GLU A 279 -8.73 -8.43 21.29
CA GLU A 279 -9.07 -9.42 20.29
C GLU A 279 -7.88 -9.67 19.35
N LEU A 280 -7.63 -10.94 19.07
CA LEU A 280 -6.72 -11.40 18.03
C LEU A 280 -7.46 -12.39 17.12
N THR A 281 -7.49 -12.10 15.83
CA THR A 281 -8.05 -12.99 14.82
C THR A 281 -7.02 -13.36 13.76
N ILE A 282 -7.05 -14.60 13.28
CA ILE A 282 -6.16 -15.11 12.22
C ILE A 282 -6.99 -15.84 11.17
N ASN A 283 -6.75 -15.52 9.90
CA ASN A 283 -7.31 -16.12 8.68
C ASN A 283 -8.84 -16.21 8.69
N ARG A 284 -9.50 -15.36 7.91
CA ARG A 284 -10.96 -15.40 7.72
C ARG A 284 -11.37 -16.71 7.04
N ARG A 285 -12.45 -17.31 7.55
CA ARG A 285 -13.14 -18.47 6.98
C ARG A 285 -14.51 -18.06 6.46
N GLN A 286 -15.17 -18.99 5.77
CA GLN A 286 -16.55 -18.78 5.32
C GLN A 286 -17.50 -18.48 6.50
N ALA A 287 -18.56 -17.74 6.22
CA ALA A 287 -19.60 -17.36 7.18
C ALA A 287 -19.14 -16.52 8.38
N GLY A 288 -18.03 -15.77 8.24
CA GLY A 288 -17.56 -14.85 9.29
C GLY A 288 -16.83 -15.52 10.45
N HIS A 289 -16.47 -16.80 10.30
CA HIS A 289 -15.59 -17.49 11.24
C HIS A 289 -14.12 -17.18 10.96
N TYR A 290 -13.25 -17.47 11.91
CA TYR A 290 -11.80 -17.35 11.77
C TYR A 290 -11.13 -18.70 12.06
N GLU A 291 -9.94 -18.94 11.51
CA GLU A 291 -9.10 -20.06 11.93
C GLU A 291 -8.72 -19.95 13.40
N VAL A 292 -8.40 -18.74 13.84
CA VAL A 292 -8.19 -18.40 15.25
C VAL A 292 -8.99 -17.17 15.59
N HIS A 293 -9.67 -17.23 16.72
CA HIS A 293 -10.35 -16.09 17.34
C HIS A 293 -10.09 -16.16 18.86
N GLU A 294 -9.17 -15.33 19.34
CA GLU A 294 -8.89 -15.16 20.77
C GLU A 294 -9.45 -13.83 21.25
N VAL A 295 -10.35 -13.89 22.23
CA VAL A 295 -10.83 -12.71 22.97
C VAL A 295 -10.12 -12.71 24.32
N PHE A 296 -9.48 -11.60 24.65
CA PHE A 296 -8.81 -11.40 25.91
C PHE A 296 -9.74 -10.62 26.82
N ASP A 297 -10.34 -11.29 27.80
CA ASP A 297 -11.07 -10.61 28.85
C ASP A 297 -10.09 -9.69 29.60
N LYS A 298 -10.50 -8.44 29.84
CA LYS A 298 -9.89 -7.67 30.92
C LYS A 298 -10.20 -8.43 32.19
N ALA A 299 -9.25 -9.23 32.67
CA ALA A 299 -9.28 -9.73 34.02
C ALA A 299 -9.63 -8.52 34.90
N GLU A 300 -10.75 -8.64 35.61
CA GLU A 300 -11.19 -7.70 36.61
C GLU A 300 -9.95 -7.30 37.40
N ARG A 301 -9.66 -5.99 37.42
CA ARG A 301 -8.72 -5.44 38.40
C ARG A 301 -9.37 -5.66 39.76
N TYR A 302 -9.22 -6.87 40.30
CA TYR A 302 -9.54 -7.17 41.67
C TYR A 302 -8.66 -6.28 42.53
N LEU A 303 -9.36 -5.46 43.30
CA LEU A 303 -8.89 -4.78 44.49
C LEU A 303 -7.93 -5.66 45.29
N SER A 304 -6.75 -5.12 45.56
CA SER A 304 -6.02 -5.30 46.83
C SER A 304 -5.09 -4.13 47.02
#